data_AF-A0AAW2W8I6-F1
#
_entry.id   AF-A0AAW2W8I6-F1
#
_cell.length_a   1.000
_cell.length_b   1.000
_cell.length_c   1.000
_cell.angle_alpha   90.00
_cell.angle_beta   90.00
_cell.angle_gamma   90.00
#
_symmetry.space_group_name_H-M   'P 1'
#
loop_
_entity.id
_entity.type
_entity.pdbx_description
1 polymer ?
#
loop_
_entity_poly.entity_id
_entity_poly.type
_entity_poly.pdbx_seq_one_letter_code
_entity_poly.pdbx_strand_id
1 'polypeptide(L)'
;MRSAVRFVCIFIFLFLFLVSSTLGKYQDDETVTLWVNKVGPYNNPQETYNYYSLPFCHPPGNPAHKWGGLGEVLGGNELIDSQLEIKFKRDVERTTICEIELEAAKVKQFKDAIDNSYWFEFFMGFVGEVLPDRANDNKHVLWTHKNLVINYNGNQIIHVNLTQENPKTLEEGRLLDMTYSVKWVPTNITFARRFDVYLDYPFFEHQIHWFSVFNSFMMVIFLTGLVSMILMRTLRNDYAKYAREDDDLETLERDVNEESGWKLVHGDVFRPSQNLALLSAVVGTGAQLATLVLLVIICKLSECCT
;
A
#
# COMPACT_ATOMS: atom_id res chain seq x y z
N MET A 1 -39.74 10.19 19.84
CA MET A 1 -38.34 9.70 19.76
C MET A 1 -38.01 8.92 18.50
N ARG A 2 -38.74 7.85 18.12
CA ARG A 2 -38.45 7.05 16.90
C ARG A 2 -38.46 7.82 15.56
N SER A 3 -39.31 8.83 15.42
CA SER A 3 -39.40 9.63 14.18
C SER A 3 -38.22 10.59 14.01
N ALA A 4 -37.72 11.16 15.11
CA ALA A 4 -36.56 12.06 15.11
C ALA A 4 -35.27 11.31 14.75
N VAL A 5 -35.10 10.07 15.24
CA VAL A 5 -33.92 9.24 14.90
C VAL A 5 -33.92 8.84 13.42
N ARG A 6 -35.08 8.52 12.82
CA ARG A 6 -35.18 8.24 11.38
C ARG A 6 -34.88 9.46 10.53
N PHE A 7 -35.36 10.64 10.92
CA PHE A 7 -35.04 11.89 10.23
C PHE A 7 -33.55 12.23 10.31
N VAL A 8 -32.93 12.07 11.48
CA VAL A 8 -31.48 12.30 11.66
C VAL A 8 -30.66 11.30 10.85
N CYS A 9 -31.02 10.01 10.82
CA CYS A 9 -30.32 9.02 9.99
C CYS A 9 -30.46 9.32 8.48
N ILE A 10 -31.64 9.72 8.01
CA ILE A 10 -31.85 10.10 6.59
C ILE A 10 -31.07 11.38 6.26
N PHE A 11 -31.03 12.35 7.18
CA PHE A 11 -30.28 13.60 6.99
C PHE A 11 -28.76 13.36 6.97
N ILE A 12 -28.24 12.47 7.82
CA ILE A 12 -26.82 12.05 7.80
C ILE A 12 -26.49 11.29 6.51
N PHE A 13 -27.40 10.41 6.05
CA PHE A 13 -27.22 9.69 4.78
C PHE A 13 -27.24 10.65 3.58
N LEU A 14 -28.11 11.66 3.57
CA LEU A 14 -28.14 12.69 2.51
C LEU A 14 -26.90 13.60 2.54
N PHE A 15 -26.39 13.94 3.73
CA PHE A 15 -25.19 14.78 3.87
C PHE A 15 -23.92 14.04 3.42
N LEU A 16 -23.85 12.72 3.61
CA LEU A 16 -22.75 11.88 3.11
C LEU A 16 -22.71 11.82 1.58
N PHE A 17 -23.85 11.90 0.89
CA PHE A 17 -23.89 11.91 -0.59
C PHE A 17 -23.52 13.27 -1.20
N LEU A 18 -23.68 14.37 -0.47
CA LEU A 18 -23.42 15.73 -0.98
C LEU A 18 -21.95 16.15 -0.95
N VAL A 19 -21.07 15.41 -0.29
CA VAL A 19 -19.63 15.76 -0.15
C VAL A 19 -18.78 15.27 -1.34
N SER A 20 -19.32 14.50 -2.28
CA SER A 20 -18.47 13.67 -3.17
C SER A 20 -18.11 14.25 -4.56
N SER A 21 -18.34 15.51 -4.91
CA SER A 21 -18.23 15.93 -6.34
C SER A 21 -17.17 16.99 -6.69
N THR A 22 -16.40 17.52 -5.73
CA THR A 22 -15.38 18.57 -5.99
C THR A 22 -13.94 18.12 -5.78
N LEU A 23 -13.67 16.89 -5.34
CA LEU A 23 -12.30 16.45 -5.10
C LEU A 23 -11.56 16.23 -6.44
N GLY A 24 -10.56 17.07 -6.71
CA GLY A 24 -9.66 16.92 -7.86
C GLY A 24 -10.19 17.47 -9.19
N LYS A 25 -11.08 18.46 -9.16
CA LYS A 25 -11.46 19.25 -10.35
C LYS A 25 -10.80 20.63 -10.28
N TYR A 26 -10.17 21.04 -11.36
CA TYR A 26 -9.49 22.33 -11.52
C TYR A 26 -10.23 23.20 -12.53
N GLN A 27 -10.19 24.51 -12.32
CA GLN A 27 -10.58 25.51 -13.30
C GLN A 27 -9.40 25.86 -14.20
N ASP A 28 -9.70 26.35 -15.41
CA ASP A 28 -8.66 26.82 -16.33
C ASP A 28 -7.90 28.00 -15.70
N ASP A 29 -6.57 27.98 -15.80
CA ASP A 29 -5.66 28.95 -15.16
C ASP A 29 -5.59 28.93 -13.62
N GLU A 30 -6.20 27.94 -12.97
CA GLU A 30 -6.07 27.74 -11.52
C GLU A 30 -4.64 27.29 -11.15
N THR A 31 -4.12 27.77 -10.02
CA THR A 31 -2.80 27.36 -9.50
C THR A 31 -2.82 25.91 -9.01
N VAL A 32 -1.91 25.10 -9.53
CA VAL A 32 -1.74 23.70 -9.15
C VAL A 32 -0.53 23.57 -8.25
N THR A 33 -0.75 23.18 -7.00
CA THR A 33 0.33 22.96 -6.03
C THR A 33 1.01 21.61 -6.28
N LEU A 34 2.32 21.64 -6.48
CA LEU A 34 3.15 20.45 -6.58
C LEU A 34 3.87 20.21 -5.24
N TRP A 35 3.66 19.02 -4.67
CA TRP A 35 4.20 18.64 -3.37
C TRP A 35 5.47 17.82 -3.55
N VAL A 36 6.46 18.11 -2.71
CA VAL A 36 7.72 17.35 -2.60
C VAL A 36 7.59 16.44 -1.38
N ASN A 37 8.13 15.23 -1.44
CA ASN A 37 8.08 14.31 -0.31
C ASN A 37 9.49 14.03 0.23
N LYS A 38 10.12 12.95 -0.25
CA LYS A 38 11.35 12.41 0.35
C LYS A 38 12.44 12.10 -0.67
N VAL A 39 13.65 11.92 -0.17
CA VAL A 39 14.84 11.44 -0.88
C VAL A 39 15.43 10.25 -0.12
N GLY A 40 16.10 9.33 -0.81
CA GLY A 40 16.78 8.22 -0.16
C GLY A 40 17.66 7.42 -1.12
N PRO A 41 18.60 6.61 -0.60
CA PRO A 41 19.41 5.72 -1.42
C PRO A 41 18.56 4.62 -2.05
N TYR A 42 18.83 4.28 -3.32
CA TYR A 42 18.10 3.19 -4.00
C TYR A 42 18.36 1.81 -3.38
N ASN A 43 19.57 1.61 -2.86
CA ASN A 43 19.99 0.33 -2.26
C ASN A 43 19.39 0.07 -0.86
N ASN A 44 18.82 1.08 -0.20
CA ASN A 44 18.21 0.94 1.12
C ASN A 44 16.87 1.70 1.21
N PRO A 45 15.76 1.09 0.74
CA PRO A 45 14.45 1.75 0.70
C PRO A 45 13.85 2.13 2.06
N GLN A 46 14.38 1.60 3.18
CA GLN A 46 13.92 1.92 4.53
C GLN A 46 14.48 3.25 5.05
N GLU A 47 15.53 3.75 4.40
CA GLU A 47 16.20 5.00 4.75
C GLU A 47 15.65 6.11 3.86
N THR A 48 14.87 7.01 4.45
CA THR A 48 14.26 8.14 3.75
C THR A 48 14.44 9.42 4.54
N TYR A 49 14.80 10.50 3.83
CA TYR A 49 14.99 11.84 4.35
C TYR A 49 14.08 12.82 3.63
N ASN A 50 13.86 14.00 4.20
CA ASN A 50 13.08 15.04 3.53
C ASN A 50 13.78 15.50 2.25
N TYR A 51 13.03 15.87 1.22
CA TYR A 51 13.58 16.33 -0.07
C TYR A 51 14.63 17.45 0.10
N TYR A 52 14.36 18.37 1.03
CA TYR A 52 15.22 19.53 1.34
C TYR A 52 16.42 19.23 2.24
N SER A 53 16.67 17.95 2.58
CA SER A 53 17.91 17.52 3.24
C SER A 53 19.12 17.63 2.31
N LEU A 54 18.90 17.43 1.01
CA LEU A 54 19.88 17.74 -0.02
C LEU A 54 19.86 19.24 -0.33
N PRO A 55 21.00 19.83 -0.75
CA PRO A 55 21.14 21.27 -0.94
C PRO A 55 20.52 21.74 -2.26
N PHE A 56 19.25 21.38 -2.49
CA PHE A 56 18.41 21.87 -3.57
C PHE A 56 17.85 23.26 -3.25
N CYS A 57 17.09 23.83 -4.18
CA CYS A 57 16.37 25.09 -3.99
C CYS A 57 15.38 25.00 -2.83
N HIS A 58 15.64 25.70 -1.72
CA HIS A 58 14.64 25.88 -0.67
C HIS A 58 13.65 26.97 -1.09
N PRO A 59 12.34 26.75 -0.93
CA PRO A 59 11.35 27.79 -1.16
C PRO A 59 11.57 28.95 -0.17
N PRO A 60 11.41 30.21 -0.59
CA PRO A 60 11.47 31.34 0.33
C PRO A 60 10.33 31.31 1.35
N GLY A 61 10.65 31.52 2.63
CA GLY A 61 9.69 31.54 3.74
C GLY A 61 9.47 30.17 4.41
N ASN A 62 8.38 30.05 5.16
CA ASN A 62 7.94 28.78 5.74
C ASN A 62 6.97 28.10 4.76
N PRO A 63 7.40 27.07 4.01
CA PRO A 63 6.51 26.38 3.08
C PRO A 63 5.35 25.72 3.83
N ALA A 64 4.21 25.56 3.16
CA ALA A 64 3.10 24.84 3.75
C ALA A 64 3.46 23.35 3.87
N HIS A 65 3.26 22.76 5.04
CA HIS A 65 3.41 21.33 5.28
C HIS A 65 2.02 20.69 5.28
N LYS A 66 1.86 19.64 4.48
CA LYS A 66 0.65 18.82 4.46
C LYS A 66 0.98 17.45 5.04
N TRP A 67 0.47 17.21 6.24
CA TRP A 67 0.57 15.91 6.90
C TRP A 67 -0.62 15.04 6.49
N GLY A 68 -0.31 13.79 6.14
CA GLY A 68 -1.31 12.77 5.87
C GLY A 68 -1.96 12.19 7.12
N GLY A 69 -2.62 11.04 6.96
CA GLY A 69 -3.06 10.22 8.09
C GLY A 69 -1.89 9.65 8.90
N LEU A 70 -2.17 9.04 10.06
CA LEU A 70 -1.15 8.46 10.95
C LEU A 70 -0.20 7.49 10.23
N GLY A 71 -0.72 6.68 9.30
CA GLY A 71 0.09 5.75 8.52
C GLY A 71 1.09 6.43 7.58
N GLU A 72 0.72 7.57 6.99
CA GLU A 72 1.63 8.35 6.11
C GLU A 72 2.74 9.01 6.94
N VAL A 73 2.41 9.52 8.12
CA VAL A 73 3.38 10.10 9.05
C VAL A 73 4.38 9.04 9.54
N LEU A 74 3.89 7.84 9.92
CA LEU A 74 4.75 6.73 10.33
C LEU A 74 5.62 6.20 9.18
N GLY A 75 5.16 6.33 7.93
CA GLY A 75 5.93 6.03 6.73
C GLY A 75 6.96 7.10 6.35
N GLY A 76 7.11 8.15 7.18
CA GLY A 76 8.03 9.25 6.95
C GLY A 76 7.63 10.17 5.80
N ASN A 77 6.35 10.20 5.41
CA ASN A 77 5.88 11.11 4.38
C ASN A 77 5.62 12.50 4.98
N GLU A 78 6.28 13.49 4.41
CA GLU A 78 6.13 14.89 4.74
C GLU A 78 5.99 15.68 3.43
N LEU A 79 4.75 16.02 3.06
CA LEU A 79 4.48 16.74 1.83
C LEU A 79 4.73 18.23 2.04
N ILE A 80 5.74 18.78 1.38
CA ILE A 80 6.11 20.18 1.46
C ILE A 80 5.84 20.85 0.11
N ASP A 81 5.28 22.06 0.12
CA ASP A 81 4.99 22.79 -1.11
C ASP A 81 6.29 23.19 -1.85
N SER A 82 6.40 22.81 -3.13
CA SER A 82 7.53 23.18 -3.98
C SER A 82 7.57 24.66 -4.37
N GLN A 83 6.46 25.39 -4.19
CA GLN A 83 6.26 26.79 -4.62
C GLN A 83 6.51 27.04 -6.12
N LEU A 84 6.44 26.01 -6.96
CA LEU A 84 6.51 26.18 -8.41
C LEU A 84 5.21 26.77 -8.94
N GLU A 85 5.31 27.84 -9.74
CA GLU A 85 4.16 28.44 -10.40
C GLU A 85 3.70 27.55 -11.55
N ILE A 86 2.74 26.68 -11.27
CA ILE A 86 2.09 25.81 -12.25
C ILE A 86 0.62 26.21 -12.33
N LYS A 87 0.13 26.46 -13.54
CA LYS A 87 -1.28 26.79 -13.79
C LYS A 87 -1.93 25.74 -14.67
N PHE A 88 -3.17 25.38 -14.35
CA PHE A 88 -3.89 24.33 -15.06
C PHE A 88 -4.09 24.69 -16.54
N LYS A 89 -3.71 23.78 -17.44
CA LYS A 89 -3.71 23.94 -18.91
C LYS A 89 -2.85 25.08 -19.46
N ARG A 90 -1.86 25.57 -18.69
CA ARG A 90 -0.88 26.54 -19.20
C ARG A 90 0.52 25.93 -19.23
N ASP A 91 1.06 25.85 -20.44
CA ASP A 91 2.43 25.39 -20.67
C ASP A 91 3.44 26.45 -20.22
N VAL A 92 4.55 25.97 -19.68
CA VAL A 92 5.68 26.77 -19.21
C VAL A 92 6.93 26.21 -19.89
N GLU A 93 7.49 26.94 -20.86
CA GLU A 93 8.59 26.41 -21.67
C GLU A 93 9.88 26.22 -20.87
N ARG A 94 10.34 27.25 -20.15
CA ARG A 94 11.51 27.15 -19.27
C ARG A 94 11.56 28.32 -18.30
N THR A 95 11.45 28.03 -17.01
CA THR A 95 11.53 29.02 -15.94
C THR A 95 12.61 28.61 -14.94
N THR A 96 13.32 29.58 -14.39
CA THR A 96 14.31 29.38 -13.32
C THR A 96 13.59 29.18 -11.99
N ILE A 97 13.96 28.12 -11.26
CA ILE A 97 13.50 27.85 -9.89
C ILE A 97 14.37 28.67 -8.93
N CYS A 98 15.68 28.43 -8.98
CA CYS A 98 16.67 29.14 -8.20
C CYS A 98 18.08 28.94 -8.79
N GLU A 99 19.03 29.72 -8.31
CA GLU A 99 20.46 29.55 -8.58
C GLU A 99 21.13 28.96 -7.34
N ILE A 100 21.91 27.90 -7.52
CA ILE A 100 22.64 27.22 -6.43
C ILE A 100 24.13 27.45 -6.62
N GLU A 101 24.77 28.03 -5.62
CA GLU A 101 26.23 28.12 -5.56
C GLU A 101 26.83 26.81 -5.04
N LEU A 102 27.69 26.19 -5.84
CA LEU A 102 28.38 24.93 -5.52
C LEU A 102 29.57 25.17 -4.58
N GLU A 103 29.28 25.34 -3.29
CA GLU A 103 30.28 25.29 -2.24
C GLU A 103 30.83 23.87 -2.06
N ALA A 104 32.07 23.72 -1.57
CA ALA A 104 32.71 22.42 -1.34
C ALA A 104 31.84 21.46 -0.48
N ALA A 105 31.13 21.98 0.51
CA ALA A 105 30.23 21.19 1.36
C ALA A 105 29.03 20.65 0.57
N LYS A 106 28.40 21.47 -0.28
CA LYS A 106 27.25 21.09 -1.12
C LYS A 106 27.66 20.11 -2.21
N VAL A 107 28.82 20.35 -2.84
CA VAL A 107 29.40 19.45 -3.84
C VAL A 107 29.65 18.08 -3.22
N LYS A 108 30.20 18.02 -2.00
CA LYS A 108 30.40 16.75 -1.29
C LYS A 108 29.07 16.02 -1.06
N GLN A 109 28.05 16.71 -0.54
CA GLN A 109 26.73 16.11 -0.31
C GLN A 109 26.10 15.56 -1.60
N PHE A 110 26.19 16.31 -2.71
CA PHE A 110 25.69 15.83 -4.00
C PHE A 110 26.50 14.64 -4.52
N LYS A 111 27.83 14.65 -4.41
CA LYS A 111 28.67 13.50 -4.78
C LYS A 111 28.31 12.25 -3.98
N ASP A 112 28.20 12.38 -2.66
CA ASP A 112 27.81 11.28 -1.76
C ASP A 112 26.41 10.74 -2.13
N ALA A 113 25.47 11.61 -2.48
CA ALA A 113 24.13 11.21 -2.93
C ALA A 113 24.14 10.49 -4.29
N ILE A 114 24.98 10.95 -5.23
CA ILE A 114 25.12 10.34 -6.56
C ILE A 114 25.78 8.96 -6.46
N ASP A 115 26.85 8.83 -5.67
CA ASP A 115 27.55 7.56 -5.46
C ASP A 115 26.64 6.49 -4.85
N ASN A 116 25.72 6.90 -3.97
CA ASN A 116 24.71 6.02 -3.37
C ASN A 116 23.42 5.90 -4.20
N SER A 117 23.39 6.43 -5.42
CA SER A 117 22.24 6.39 -6.33
C SER A 117 20.95 6.87 -5.67
N TYR A 118 20.99 8.06 -5.05
CA TYR A 118 19.83 8.62 -4.39
C TYR A 118 18.69 8.90 -5.39
N TRP A 119 17.49 8.54 -4.98
CA TRP A 119 16.25 8.89 -5.65
C TRP A 119 15.48 9.90 -4.81
N PHE A 120 14.55 10.61 -5.46
CA PHE A 120 13.66 11.55 -4.84
C PHE A 120 12.22 11.34 -5.32
N GLU A 121 11.29 11.71 -4.46
CA GLU A 121 9.86 11.53 -4.67
C GLU A 121 9.20 12.89 -4.90
N PHE A 122 8.96 13.17 -6.17
CA PHE A 122 7.91 14.08 -6.64
C PHE A 122 6.86 13.25 -7.37
N PHE A 123 7.32 12.42 -8.30
CA PHE A 123 6.66 11.29 -8.98
C PHE A 123 7.76 10.29 -9.45
N MET A 124 8.72 9.97 -8.55
CA MET A 124 9.91 9.11 -8.73
C MET A 124 10.98 9.59 -9.74
N GLY A 125 12.16 10.02 -9.25
CA GLY A 125 13.32 10.41 -10.09
C GLY A 125 14.67 10.27 -9.37
N PHE A 126 15.80 10.31 -10.09
CA PHE A 126 17.16 10.18 -9.53
C PHE A 126 17.89 11.52 -9.37
N VAL A 127 18.71 11.70 -8.34
CA VAL A 127 19.40 12.99 -8.08
C VAL A 127 20.47 13.33 -9.12
N GLY A 128 21.34 12.38 -9.44
CA GLY A 128 22.44 12.48 -10.40
C GLY A 128 22.92 11.09 -10.82
N GLU A 129 23.83 11.01 -11.79
CA GLU A 129 24.50 9.78 -12.19
C GLU A 129 26.00 10.02 -12.35
N VAL A 130 26.78 8.96 -12.26
CA VAL A 130 28.20 8.98 -12.59
C VAL A 130 28.36 8.60 -14.06
N LEU A 131 28.77 9.57 -14.89
CA LEU A 131 29.03 9.30 -16.30
C LEU A 131 30.52 8.97 -16.52
N PRO A 132 30.84 7.89 -17.23
CA PRO A 132 32.21 7.60 -17.63
C PRO A 132 32.64 8.65 -18.68
N ASP A 133 33.69 9.41 -18.38
CA ASP A 133 34.31 10.28 -19.36
C ASP A 133 35.18 9.45 -20.30
N ARG A 134 35.30 9.91 -21.56
CA ARG A 134 36.20 9.30 -22.57
C ARG A 134 37.66 9.26 -22.10
N ALA A 135 38.00 10.04 -21.07
CA ALA A 135 39.32 10.08 -20.43
C ALA A 135 39.52 9.05 -19.30
N ASN A 136 38.62 8.06 -19.12
CA ASN A 136 38.68 7.04 -18.06
C ASN A 136 38.40 7.60 -16.64
N ASP A 137 37.99 8.87 -16.53
CA ASP A 137 37.57 9.51 -15.30
C ASP A 137 36.05 9.46 -15.15
N ASN A 138 35.60 9.10 -13.96
CA ASN A 138 34.19 9.14 -13.61
C ASN A 138 33.80 10.57 -13.22
N LYS A 139 32.89 11.20 -13.99
CA LYS A 139 32.39 12.55 -13.69
C LYS A 139 31.00 12.47 -13.08
N HIS A 140 30.88 12.96 -11.85
CA HIS A 140 29.59 13.17 -11.19
C HIS A 140 28.83 14.29 -11.91
N VAL A 141 27.64 13.97 -12.40
CA VAL A 141 26.75 14.94 -13.04
C VAL A 141 25.45 15.08 -12.26
N LEU A 142 24.94 16.30 -12.20
CA LEU A 142 23.67 16.67 -11.61
C LEU A 142 22.73 17.15 -12.72
N TRP A 143 21.49 16.67 -12.74
CA TRP A 143 20.49 17.16 -13.68
C TRP A 143 19.90 18.48 -13.19
N THR A 144 20.00 19.53 -14.02
CA THR A 144 19.55 20.87 -13.62
C THR A 144 18.21 21.29 -14.23
N HIS A 145 17.67 20.51 -15.17
CA HIS A 145 16.37 20.79 -15.78
C HIS A 145 15.34 19.70 -15.45
N LYS A 146 14.21 20.11 -14.88
CA LYS A 146 13.07 19.25 -14.57
C LYS A 146 11.95 19.50 -15.58
N ASN A 147 11.59 18.51 -16.38
CA ASN A 147 10.55 18.60 -17.38
C ASN A 147 9.32 17.81 -16.91
N LEU A 148 8.23 18.53 -16.63
CA LEU A 148 6.99 17.98 -16.12
C LEU A 148 5.97 17.88 -17.26
N VAL A 149 5.56 16.66 -17.60
CA VAL A 149 4.48 16.40 -18.56
C VAL A 149 3.24 15.98 -17.80
N ILE A 150 2.25 16.86 -17.76
CA ILE A 150 1.00 16.67 -17.02
C ILE A 150 -0.10 16.25 -17.98
N ASN A 151 -0.55 15.01 -17.81
CA ASN A 151 -1.67 14.44 -18.54
C ASN A 151 -2.98 14.83 -17.85
N TYR A 152 -3.90 15.44 -18.59
CA TYR A 152 -5.20 15.84 -18.08
C TYR A 152 -6.36 15.27 -18.92
N ASN A 153 -7.53 15.14 -18.30
CA ASN A 153 -8.77 14.80 -18.99
C ASN A 153 -9.88 15.73 -18.46
N GLY A 154 -10.41 16.58 -19.34
CA GLY A 154 -11.36 17.63 -18.98
C GLY A 154 -10.77 18.60 -17.95
N ASN A 155 -11.31 18.55 -16.73
CA ASN A 155 -10.93 19.41 -15.61
C ASN A 155 -10.14 18.66 -14.53
N GLN A 156 -9.61 17.47 -14.84
CA GLN A 156 -8.92 16.63 -13.86
C GLN A 156 -7.53 16.28 -14.35
N ILE A 157 -6.59 16.28 -13.41
CA ILE A 157 -5.23 15.79 -13.63
C ILE A 157 -5.27 14.28 -13.47
N ILE A 158 -4.71 13.57 -14.45
CA ILE A 158 -4.72 12.10 -14.51
C ILE A 158 -3.38 11.55 -14.07
N HIS A 159 -2.31 12.03 -14.70
CA HIS A 159 -0.96 11.51 -14.49
C HIS A 159 0.08 12.62 -14.69
N VAL A 160 1.17 12.58 -13.92
CA VAL A 160 2.29 13.51 -14.07
C VAL A 160 3.53 12.67 -14.32
N ASN A 161 4.23 12.96 -15.42
CA ASN A 161 5.53 12.37 -15.71
C ASN A 161 6.61 13.42 -15.48
N LEU A 162 7.67 13.06 -14.77
CA LEU A 162 8.82 13.93 -14.50
C LEU A 162 10.05 13.34 -15.17
N THR A 163 10.59 14.06 -16.14
CA THR A 163 11.88 13.74 -16.75
C THR A 163 12.94 14.74 -16.33
N GLN A 164 14.20 14.31 -16.33
CA GLN A 164 15.34 15.14 -15.98
C GLN A 164 16.28 15.27 -17.17
N GLU A 165 16.73 16.49 -17.42
CA GLU A 165 17.51 16.87 -18.59
C GLU A 165 18.67 17.81 -18.19
N ASN A 166 19.57 18.08 -19.14
CA ASN A 166 20.72 18.97 -18.96
C ASN A 166 21.65 18.57 -17.80
N PRO A 167 22.37 17.43 -17.90
CA PRO A 167 23.38 17.07 -16.91
C PRO A 167 24.51 18.11 -16.90
N LYS A 168 24.84 18.63 -15.72
CA LYS A 168 26.00 19.52 -15.49
C LYS A 168 26.97 18.87 -14.51
N THR A 169 28.27 19.08 -14.73
CA THR A 169 29.32 18.56 -13.86
C THR A 169 29.35 19.30 -12.53
N LEU A 170 29.64 18.59 -11.45
CA LEU A 170 29.79 19.17 -10.11
C LEU A 170 31.21 19.70 -9.90
N GLU A 171 31.39 21.00 -10.09
CA GLU A 171 32.65 21.72 -9.85
C GLU A 171 32.46 22.80 -8.77
N GLU A 172 33.42 22.93 -7.86
CA GLU A 172 33.39 23.92 -6.79
C GLU A 172 33.42 25.36 -7.35
N GLY A 173 32.63 26.25 -6.75
CA GLY A 173 32.57 27.67 -7.11
C GLY A 173 31.78 28.00 -8.38
N ARG A 174 31.12 27.01 -9.01
CA ARG A 174 30.18 27.28 -10.11
C ARG A 174 28.77 27.57 -9.60
N LEU A 175 28.07 28.46 -10.30
CA LEU A 175 26.64 28.68 -10.16
C LEU A 175 25.87 27.70 -11.06
N LEU A 176 24.88 27.02 -10.48
CA LEU A 176 23.98 26.12 -11.19
C LEU A 176 22.54 26.65 -11.16
N ASP A 177 22.04 27.04 -12.33
CA ASP A 177 20.64 27.44 -12.47
C ASP A 177 19.75 26.20 -12.58
N MET A 178 18.90 26.02 -11.57
CA MET A 178 17.86 25.00 -11.57
C MET A 178 16.66 25.53 -12.33
N THR A 179 16.19 24.77 -13.32
CA THR A 179 15.10 25.19 -14.20
C THR A 179 14.02 24.12 -14.28
N TYR A 180 12.77 24.54 -14.49
CA TYR A 180 11.66 23.63 -14.76
C TYR A 180 10.91 24.03 -16.03
N SER A 181 10.24 23.05 -16.62
CA SER A 181 9.30 23.23 -17.73
C SER A 181 8.06 22.39 -17.46
N VAL A 182 6.90 22.87 -17.93
CA VAL A 182 5.61 22.20 -17.77
C VAL A 182 4.93 22.12 -19.12
N LYS A 183 4.49 20.92 -19.50
CA LYS A 183 3.69 20.67 -20.70
C LYS A 183 2.40 19.96 -20.33
N TRP A 184 1.27 20.48 -20.79
CA TRP A 184 -0.04 19.89 -20.60
C TRP A 184 -0.45 19.08 -21.82
N VAL A 185 -0.76 17.80 -21.61
CA VAL A 185 -1.15 16.89 -22.69
C VAL A 185 -2.54 16.32 -22.41
N PRO A 186 -3.50 16.45 -23.35
CA PRO A 186 -4.83 15.87 -23.17
C PRO A 186 -4.78 14.34 -23.31
N THR A 187 -5.56 13.64 -22.49
CA THR A 187 -5.64 12.18 -22.46
C THR A 187 -7.08 11.68 -22.40
N ASN A 188 -7.31 10.47 -22.94
CA ASN A 188 -8.62 9.83 -22.95
C ASN A 188 -8.88 8.95 -21.71
N ILE A 189 -7.92 8.85 -20.78
CA ILE A 189 -8.03 8.01 -19.58
C ILE A 189 -8.95 8.72 -18.57
N THR A 190 -9.92 7.99 -18.02
CA THR A 190 -10.83 8.55 -17.00
C THR A 190 -10.13 8.64 -15.64
N PHE A 191 -10.52 9.61 -14.81
CA PHE A 191 -9.91 9.81 -13.49
C PHE A 191 -10.00 8.56 -12.59
N ALA A 192 -11.04 7.73 -12.75
CA ALA A 192 -11.18 6.47 -12.03
C ALA A 192 -10.07 5.45 -12.37
N ARG A 193 -9.64 5.40 -13.64
CA ARG A 193 -8.62 4.47 -14.16
C ARG A 193 -7.20 5.04 -14.12
N ARG A 194 -6.99 6.19 -13.45
CA ARG A 194 -5.68 6.87 -13.43
C ARG A 194 -4.55 6.02 -12.83
N PHE A 195 -4.90 5.11 -11.91
CA PHE A 195 -3.90 4.28 -11.23
C PHE A 195 -3.52 3.03 -12.03
N ASP A 196 -4.25 2.69 -13.09
CA ASP A 196 -4.00 1.49 -13.89
C ASP A 196 -2.56 1.48 -14.46
N VAL A 197 -2.00 2.66 -14.76
CA VAL A 197 -0.61 2.83 -15.21
C VAL A 197 0.43 2.38 -14.17
N TYR A 198 0.14 2.52 -12.89
CA TYR A 198 1.04 2.11 -11.80
C TYR A 198 0.82 0.66 -11.36
N LEU A 199 -0.29 0.06 -11.76
CA LEU A 199 -0.63 -1.32 -11.47
C LEU A 199 -0.05 -2.29 -12.51
N ASP A 200 0.90 -1.84 -13.33
CA ASP A 200 1.38 -2.60 -14.48
C ASP A 200 1.89 -3.99 -14.05
N TYR A 201 1.19 -4.97 -14.62
CA TYR A 201 0.92 -6.32 -14.16
C TYR A 201 2.10 -7.34 -14.23
N PRO A 202 3.14 -7.21 -15.08
CA PRO A 202 4.09 -8.31 -15.25
C PRO A 202 5.12 -8.46 -14.12
N PHE A 203 5.35 -7.43 -13.29
CA PHE A 203 6.39 -7.47 -12.25
C PHE A 203 5.91 -8.06 -10.91
N PHE A 204 4.69 -7.74 -10.47
CA PHE A 204 4.20 -8.12 -9.13
C PHE A 204 3.45 -9.45 -9.08
N GLU A 205 2.73 -9.86 -10.14
CA GLU A 205 1.90 -11.08 -10.06
C GLU A 205 2.70 -12.39 -10.09
N HIS A 206 3.69 -12.51 -10.99
CA HIS A 206 4.29 -13.83 -11.27
C HIS A 206 5.12 -14.37 -10.11
N GLN A 207 5.90 -13.52 -9.44
CA GLN A 207 6.81 -13.99 -8.38
C GLN A 207 6.10 -14.18 -7.03
N ILE A 208 5.16 -13.30 -6.69
CA ILE A 208 4.54 -13.30 -5.35
C ILE A 208 3.45 -14.36 -5.24
N HIS A 209 2.67 -14.60 -6.31
CA HIS A 209 1.55 -15.55 -6.25
C HIS A 209 2.04 -16.99 -6.03
N TRP A 210 3.03 -17.46 -6.81
CA TRP A 210 3.55 -18.82 -6.67
C TRP A 210 4.26 -19.07 -5.33
N PHE A 211 4.93 -18.06 -4.76
CA PHE A 211 5.53 -18.15 -3.42
C PHE A 211 4.47 -18.36 -2.32
N SER A 212 3.33 -17.68 -2.40
CA SER A 212 2.24 -17.87 -1.44
C SER A 212 1.55 -19.24 -1.56
N VAL A 213 1.39 -19.74 -2.79
CA VAL A 213 0.86 -21.08 -3.07
C VAL A 213 1.77 -22.16 -2.50
N PHE A 214 3.09 -22.02 -2.67
CA PHE A 214 4.05 -22.96 -2.10
C PHE A 214 4.01 -22.96 -0.56
N ASN A 215 3.97 -21.78 0.05
CA ASN A 215 3.92 -21.63 1.51
C ASN A 215 2.66 -22.28 2.12
N SER A 216 1.49 -22.10 1.47
CA SER A 216 0.24 -22.74 1.90
C SER A 216 0.27 -24.26 1.69
N PHE A 217 0.81 -24.73 0.56
CA PHE A 217 0.89 -26.15 0.22
C PHE A 217 1.77 -26.95 1.19
N MET A 218 2.93 -26.39 1.57
CA MET A 218 3.82 -27.00 2.56
C MET A 218 3.14 -27.17 3.92
N MET A 219 2.34 -26.19 4.35
CA MET A 219 1.58 -26.26 5.61
C MET A 219 0.54 -27.39 5.60
N VAL A 220 -0.16 -27.59 4.47
CA VAL A 220 -1.15 -28.67 4.34
C VAL A 220 -0.50 -30.06 4.39
N ILE A 221 0.64 -30.26 3.71
CA ILE A 221 1.38 -31.53 3.79
C ILE A 221 1.82 -31.81 5.22
N PHE A 222 2.34 -30.80 5.92
CA PHE A 222 2.78 -30.97 7.30
C PHE A 222 1.63 -31.33 8.25
N LEU A 223 0.50 -30.61 8.18
CA LEU A 223 -0.68 -30.88 9.01
C LEU A 223 -1.29 -32.26 8.71
N THR A 224 -1.42 -32.63 7.43
CA THR A 224 -1.96 -33.95 7.05
C THR A 224 -1.04 -35.08 7.49
N GLY A 225 0.29 -34.90 7.41
CA GLY A 225 1.28 -35.83 7.91
C GLY A 225 1.16 -36.06 9.43
N LEU A 226 1.02 -34.99 10.21
CA LEU A 226 0.82 -35.09 11.66
C LEU A 226 -0.48 -35.81 12.02
N VAL A 227 -1.59 -35.46 11.35
CA VAL A 227 -2.89 -36.11 11.58
C VAL A 227 -2.82 -37.59 11.22
N SER A 228 -2.20 -37.95 10.07
CA SER A 228 -2.02 -39.33 9.64
C SER A 228 -1.15 -40.13 10.63
N MET A 229 -0.08 -39.54 11.16
CA MET A 229 0.76 -40.17 12.19
C MET A 229 -0.03 -40.45 13.47
N ILE A 230 -0.85 -39.49 13.93
CA ILE A 230 -1.69 -39.67 15.11
C ILE A 230 -2.71 -40.78 14.86
N LEU A 231 -3.41 -40.75 13.73
CA LEU A 231 -4.39 -41.77 13.34
C LEU A 231 -3.76 -43.16 13.25
N MET A 232 -2.59 -43.28 12.62
CA MET A 232 -1.89 -44.56 12.53
C MET A 232 -1.43 -45.05 13.91
N ARG A 233 -1.01 -44.13 14.78
CA ARG A 233 -0.64 -44.47 16.15
C ARG A 233 -1.83 -44.96 16.96
N THR A 234 -3.00 -44.33 16.82
CA THR A 234 -4.23 -44.78 17.50
C THR A 234 -4.71 -46.10 16.93
N LEU A 235 -4.78 -46.25 15.60
CA LEU A 235 -5.22 -47.50 14.96
C LEU A 235 -4.32 -48.69 15.33
N ARG A 236 -3.00 -48.50 15.34
CA ARG A 236 -2.08 -49.58 15.72
C ARG A 236 -2.23 -49.95 17.20
N ASN A 237 -2.49 -48.98 18.06
CA ASN A 237 -2.73 -49.20 19.48
C ASN A 237 -4.07 -49.92 19.72
N ASP A 238 -5.13 -49.50 19.03
CA ASP A 238 -6.46 -50.10 19.13
C ASP A 238 -6.45 -51.53 18.56
N TYR A 239 -5.82 -51.76 17.40
CA TYR A 239 -5.67 -53.11 16.83
C TYR A 239 -4.89 -54.04 17.77
N ALA A 240 -3.81 -53.54 18.40
CA ALA A 240 -3.06 -54.32 19.39
C ALA A 240 -3.85 -54.62 20.66
N LYS A 241 -4.82 -53.75 21.01
CA LYS A 241 -5.74 -53.97 22.13
C LYS A 241 -6.78 -55.03 21.79
N TYR A 242 -7.46 -54.92 20.64
CA TYR A 242 -8.44 -55.91 20.20
C TYR A 242 -7.83 -57.31 20.01
N ALA A 243 -6.63 -57.40 19.43
CA ALA A 243 -5.94 -58.67 19.28
C ALA A 243 -5.53 -59.33 20.61
N ARG A 244 -5.53 -58.60 21.74
CA ARG A 244 -5.34 -59.18 23.08
C ARG A 244 -6.67 -59.49 23.75
N GLU A 245 -7.70 -58.69 23.51
CA GLU A 245 -9.02 -58.94 24.05
C GLU A 245 -9.66 -60.18 23.43
N ASP A 246 -9.44 -60.51 22.15
CA ASP A 246 -9.89 -61.75 21.48
C ASP A 246 -9.43 -63.05 22.19
N ASP A 247 -8.25 -63.06 22.83
CA ASP A 247 -7.75 -64.21 23.61
C ASP A 247 -8.44 -64.35 24.99
N ASP A 248 -9.10 -63.30 25.49
CA ASP A 248 -9.82 -63.26 26.79
C ASP A 248 -11.36 -63.23 26.63
N LEU A 249 -11.87 -63.32 25.38
CA LEU A 249 -13.19 -62.80 24.98
C LEU A 249 -14.38 -63.75 24.98
N GLU A 250 -14.22 -65.06 25.19
CA GLU A 250 -15.40 -65.93 25.17
C GLU A 250 -16.31 -65.76 26.42
N THR A 251 -15.85 -65.08 27.47
CA THR A 251 -16.56 -65.03 28.77
C THR A 251 -17.05 -63.66 29.25
N LEU A 252 -16.72 -62.54 28.59
CA LEU A 252 -17.05 -61.19 29.10
C LEU A 252 -17.74 -60.26 28.08
N GLU A 253 -17.88 -60.70 26.83
CA GLU A 253 -18.20 -59.84 25.69
C GLU A 253 -19.69 -59.47 25.54
N ARG A 254 -20.60 -60.13 26.27
CA ARG A 254 -22.05 -59.92 26.07
C ARG A 254 -22.67 -58.74 26.83
N ASP A 255 -22.04 -58.25 27.90
CA ASP A 255 -22.65 -57.23 28.79
C ASP A 255 -22.00 -55.82 28.70
N VAL A 256 -20.84 -55.64 28.06
CA VAL A 256 -20.13 -54.34 28.04
C VAL A 256 -20.23 -53.60 26.70
N ASN A 257 -20.54 -54.30 25.60
CA ASN A 257 -20.51 -53.73 24.26
C ASN A 257 -21.79 -52.95 23.85
N GLU A 258 -22.90 -53.08 24.58
CA GLU A 258 -24.15 -52.35 24.26
C GLU A 258 -24.21 -50.90 24.81
N GLU A 259 -23.24 -50.45 25.61
CA GLU A 259 -23.35 -49.18 26.35
C GLU A 259 -22.20 -48.17 26.19
N SER A 260 -21.28 -48.30 25.24
CA SER A 260 -20.16 -47.35 25.15
C SER A 260 -20.33 -46.21 24.13
N GLY A 261 -20.29 -44.96 24.62
CA GLY A 261 -19.76 -43.81 23.90
C GLY A 261 -20.75 -42.71 23.53
N TRP A 262 -21.31 -42.74 22.34
CA TRP A 262 -21.96 -41.60 21.67
C TRP A 262 -23.48 -41.78 21.55
N LYS A 263 -23.96 -43.02 21.62
CA LYS A 263 -25.39 -43.36 21.67
C LYS A 263 -26.05 -42.93 23.00
N LEU A 264 -25.33 -43.00 24.12
CA LEU A 264 -25.81 -42.49 25.42
C LEU A 264 -25.94 -40.96 25.45
N VAL A 265 -25.14 -40.26 24.64
CA VAL A 265 -25.09 -38.78 24.60
C VAL A 265 -26.29 -38.18 23.89
N HIS A 266 -27.02 -38.96 23.07
CA HIS A 266 -28.24 -38.50 22.41
C HIS A 266 -29.32 -38.01 23.41
N GLY A 267 -29.32 -38.53 24.65
CA GLY A 267 -30.19 -38.06 25.73
C GLY A 267 -29.71 -36.78 26.41
N ASP A 268 -28.40 -36.50 26.42
CA ASP A 268 -27.80 -35.32 27.06
C ASP A 268 -27.72 -34.09 26.12
N VAL A 269 -27.88 -34.28 24.80
CA VAL A 269 -27.98 -33.19 23.81
C VAL A 269 -29.11 -32.19 24.13
N PHE A 270 -30.16 -32.64 24.81
CA PHE A 270 -31.30 -31.80 25.22
C PHE A 270 -31.18 -31.23 26.63
N ARG A 271 -30.08 -31.51 27.35
CA ARG A 271 -29.88 -30.98 28.70
C ARG A 271 -29.48 -29.51 28.62
N PRO A 272 -30.22 -28.58 29.27
CA PRO A 272 -29.86 -27.17 29.25
C PRO A 272 -28.49 -26.96 29.91
N SER A 273 -27.59 -26.24 29.23
CA SER A 273 -26.29 -25.87 29.79
C SER A 273 -26.45 -25.01 31.05
N GLN A 274 -25.51 -25.09 31.99
CA GLN A 274 -25.58 -24.34 33.25
C GLN A 274 -25.70 -22.81 33.06
N ASN A 275 -25.19 -22.27 31.94
CA ASN A 275 -25.17 -20.84 31.62
C ASN A 275 -25.82 -20.53 30.26
N LEU A 276 -27.09 -20.92 30.08
CA LEU A 276 -27.87 -20.69 28.85
C LEU A 276 -27.84 -19.25 28.34
N ALA A 277 -27.88 -18.26 29.25
CA ALA A 277 -27.90 -16.85 28.88
C ALA A 277 -26.57 -16.37 28.25
N LEU A 278 -25.44 -16.90 28.71
CA LEU A 278 -24.13 -16.56 28.15
C LEU A 278 -23.92 -17.25 26.81
N LEU A 279 -24.32 -18.52 26.71
CA LEU A 279 -24.26 -19.27 25.45
C LEU A 279 -25.14 -18.61 24.38
N SER A 280 -26.38 -18.23 24.71
CA SER A 280 -27.29 -17.58 23.76
C SER A 280 -26.80 -16.19 23.37
N ALA A 281 -26.18 -15.44 24.29
CA ALA A 281 -25.55 -14.17 23.99
C ALA A 281 -24.38 -14.34 23.00
N VAL A 282 -23.47 -15.29 23.26
CA VAL A 282 -22.30 -15.52 22.39
C VAL A 282 -22.72 -16.03 21.00
N VAL A 283 -23.64 -17.00 20.95
CA VAL A 283 -24.16 -17.53 19.67
C VAL A 283 -24.94 -16.46 18.91
N GLY A 284 -25.76 -15.67 19.60
CA GLY A 284 -26.51 -14.56 19.01
C GLY A 284 -25.59 -13.48 18.45
N THR A 285 -24.58 -13.05 19.22
CA THR A 285 -23.58 -12.07 18.77
C THR A 285 -22.74 -12.62 17.62
N GLY A 286 -22.36 -13.90 17.66
CA GLY A 286 -21.64 -14.57 16.58
C GLY A 286 -22.45 -14.62 15.29
N ALA A 287 -23.74 -14.99 15.36
CA ALA A 287 -24.63 -15.00 14.21
C ALA A 287 -24.87 -13.59 13.64
N GLN A 288 -25.01 -12.58 14.50
CA GLN A 288 -25.12 -11.17 14.09
C GLN A 288 -23.87 -10.68 13.36
N LEU A 289 -22.67 -10.98 13.89
CA LEU A 289 -21.40 -10.65 13.26
C LEU A 289 -21.23 -11.37 11.91
N ALA A 290 -21.53 -12.67 11.86
CA ALA A 290 -21.45 -13.45 10.63
C ALA A 290 -22.39 -12.90 9.54
N THR A 291 -23.61 -12.52 9.91
CA THR A 291 -24.59 -11.91 8.99
C THR A 291 -24.10 -10.56 8.49
N LEU A 292 -23.53 -9.73 9.36
CA LEU A 292 -22.97 -8.43 8.97
C LEU A 292 -21.81 -8.60 7.99
N VAL A 293 -20.88 -9.52 8.26
CA VAL A 293 -19.74 -9.81 7.38
C VAL A 293 -20.24 -10.28 6.00
N LEU A 294 -21.20 -11.19 5.96
CA LEU A 294 -21.80 -11.67 4.71
C LEU A 294 -22.41 -10.51 3.90
N LEU A 295 -23.19 -9.63 4.54
CA LEU A 295 -23.83 -8.51 3.86
C LEU A 295 -22.81 -7.50 3.32
N VAL A 296 -21.74 -7.21 4.07
CA VAL A 296 -20.67 -6.32 3.61
C VAL A 296 -19.98 -6.91 2.37
N ILE A 297 -19.71 -8.21 2.37
CA ILE A 297 -19.10 -8.90 1.22
C ILE A 297 -20.03 -8.83 0.00
N ILE A 298 -21.32 -9.09 0.17
CA ILE A 298 -22.30 -9.02 -0.93
C ILE A 298 -22.42 -7.60 -1.48
N CYS A 299 -22.53 -6.58 -0.61
CA CYS A 299 -22.55 -5.18 -1.05
C CYS A 299 -21.30 -4.83 -1.85
N LYS A 300 -20.11 -5.24 -1.38
CA LYS A 300 -18.85 -4.99 -2.08
C LYS A 300 -18.77 -5.71 -3.43
N LEU A 301 -19.26 -6.94 -3.51
CA LEU A 301 -19.35 -7.66 -4.79
C LEU A 301 -20.34 -6.98 -5.75
N SER A 302 -21.46 -6.47 -5.25
CA SER A 302 -22.45 -5.77 -6.08
C SER A 302 -21.95 -4.43 -6.63
N GLU A 303 -21.17 -3.68 -5.83
CA GLU A 303 -20.51 -2.44 -6.26
C GLU A 303 -19.40 -2.70 -7.29
N CYS A 304 -18.81 -3.90 -7.30
CA CYS A 304 -17.75 -4.25 -8.25
C CYS A 304 -18.29 -4.70 -9.62
N CYS A 305 -19.58 -5.03 -9.71
CA CYS A 305 -20.20 -5.60 -10.91
C CYS A 305 -21.11 -4.61 -11.67
N THR A 306 -21.19 -3.35 -11.21
CA THR A 306 -21.94 -2.25 -11.84
C THR A 306 -20.98 -1.14 -12.24
#